data_AF-L1IZF1-F1
#
_entry.id   AF-L1IZF1-F1
#
_cell.length_a   1.000
_cell.length_b   1.000
_cell.length_c   1.000
_cell.angle_alpha   90.00
_cell.angle_beta   90.00
_cell.angle_gamma   90.00
#
_symmetry.space_group_name_H-M   'P 1'
#
loop_
_entity.id
_entity.type
_entity.pdbx_description
1 polymer ?
#
loop_
_entity_poly.entity_id
_entity_poly.type
_entity_poly.pdbx_seq_one_letter_code
_entity_poly.pdbx_strand_id
1 'polypeptide(L)'
;AYVTILTNDAFCKGVLVMHYTLKLTNTSYPLICLATQQVSEGCRELITGVGMRLIDVHAIANPNAHHKQHFRHVYSKLHVFGLTDFDKVVYLDADMLVLRNIDHLFQYPSLSAAPEINPPALFNSGLMVLKPSHTLLRKLMQLAALIPSYDKTDQGLLNEFFA
;
A
#
# COMPACT_ATOMS: atom_id res chain seq x y z
N ALA A 1 -3.43 -11.01 -5.12
CA ALA A 1 -3.64 -10.93 -3.65
C ALA A 1 -3.99 -9.49 -3.27
N TYR A 2 -4.71 -9.29 -2.17
CA TYR A 2 -4.79 -7.97 -1.55
C TYR A 2 -3.51 -7.70 -0.76
N VAL A 3 -3.06 -6.46 -0.74
CA VAL A 3 -1.82 -6.05 -0.06
C VAL A 3 -2.06 -4.77 0.73
N THR A 4 -1.54 -4.72 1.96
CA THR A 4 -1.46 -3.52 2.77
C THR A 4 -0.06 -3.41 3.40
N ILE A 5 0.26 -2.29 4.06
CA ILE A 5 1.55 -2.09 4.71
C ILE A 5 1.40 -1.44 6.09
N LEU A 6 2.16 -1.95 7.05
CA LEU A 6 2.37 -1.34 8.36
C LEU A 6 3.80 -0.81 8.46
N THR A 7 3.92 0.49 8.73
CA THR A 7 5.22 1.16 9.00
C THR A 7 5.45 1.45 10.48
N ASN A 8 4.45 1.18 11.32
CA ASN A 8 4.45 1.27 12.78
C ASN A 8 3.15 0.62 13.28
N ASP A 9 2.93 0.65 14.59
CA ASP A 9 1.79 -0.02 15.23
C ASP A 9 0.46 0.76 15.13
N ALA A 10 0.47 2.03 14.69
CA ALA A 10 -0.71 2.90 14.75
C ALA A 10 -1.92 2.33 14.01
N PHE A 11 -1.67 1.63 12.89
CA PHE A 11 -2.71 1.02 12.07
C PHE A 11 -2.85 -0.49 12.26
N CYS A 12 -2.21 -1.08 13.28
CA CYS A 12 -2.27 -2.52 13.52
C CYS A 12 -3.73 -3.03 13.63
N LYS A 13 -4.55 -2.30 14.40
CA LYS A 13 -5.99 -2.59 14.54
C LYS A 13 -6.76 -2.40 13.23
N GLY A 14 -6.41 -1.38 12.45
CA GLY A 14 -7.03 -1.12 11.14
C GLY A 14 -6.86 -2.30 10.19
N VAL A 15 -5.63 -2.82 10.08
CA VAL A 15 -5.32 -3.99 9.26
C VAL A 15 -6.04 -5.24 9.74
N LEU A 16 -6.15 -5.47 11.06
CA LEU A 16 -6.92 -6.58 11.62
C LEU A 16 -8.41 -6.49 11.24
N VAL A 17 -8.99 -5.30 11.31
CA VAL A 17 -10.39 -5.05 10.90
C VAL A 17 -10.56 -5.25 9.40
N MET A 18 -9.64 -4.75 8.57
CA MET A 18 -9.68 -4.96 7.12
C MET A 18 -9.60 -6.44 6.76
N HIS A 19 -8.73 -7.22 7.40
CA HIS A 19 -8.65 -8.67 7.21
C HIS A 19 -9.95 -9.39 7.54
N TYR A 20 -10.52 -9.03 8.69
CA TYR A 20 -11.79 -9.60 9.13
C TYR A 20 -12.91 -9.28 8.14
N THR A 21 -13.04 -8.02 7.73
CA THR A 21 -14.09 -7.59 6.79
C THR A 21 -13.92 -8.17 5.39
N LEU A 22 -12.69 -8.26 4.86
CA LEU A 22 -12.43 -8.99 3.60
C LEU A 22 -12.93 -10.43 3.66
N LYS A 23 -12.62 -11.16 4.75
CA LYS A 23 -13.10 -12.55 4.94
C LYS A 23 -14.62 -12.63 4.94
N LEU A 24 -15.32 -11.69 5.59
CA LEU A 24 -16.79 -11.65 5.60
C LEU A 24 -17.41 -11.48 4.20
N THR A 25 -16.66 -10.92 3.26
CA THR A 25 -17.13 -10.74 1.87
C THR A 25 -16.92 -11.96 0.97
N ASN A 26 -16.45 -13.09 1.52
CA ASN A 26 -16.12 -14.30 0.76
C ASN A 26 -15.12 -14.06 -0.37
N THR A 27 -14.10 -13.21 -0.12
CA THR A 27 -12.98 -13.01 -1.05
C THR A 27 -12.30 -14.35 -1.37
N SER A 28 -11.96 -14.55 -2.64
CA SER A 28 -11.11 -15.67 -3.07
C SER A 28 -9.61 -15.40 -2.89
N TYR A 29 -9.23 -14.15 -2.58
CA TYR A 29 -7.84 -13.71 -2.49
C TYR A 29 -7.44 -13.40 -1.05
N PRO A 30 -6.22 -13.79 -0.63
CA PRO A 30 -5.71 -13.47 0.69
C PRO A 30 -5.36 -11.97 0.81
N LEU A 31 -5.40 -11.46 2.04
CA LEU A 31 -4.74 -10.22 2.43
C LEU A 31 -3.32 -10.51 2.93
N ILE A 32 -2.36 -9.75 2.44
CA ILE A 32 -0.95 -9.82 2.83
C ILE A 32 -0.57 -8.48 3.45
N CYS A 33 0.08 -8.52 4.62
CA CYS A 33 0.62 -7.33 5.27
C CYS A 33 2.12 -7.25 5.05
N LEU A 34 2.57 -6.18 4.41
CA LEU A 34 3.98 -5.79 4.46
C LEU A 34 4.26 -5.13 5.81
N ALA A 35 5.41 -5.40 6.42
CA ALA A 35 5.79 -4.82 7.70
C ALA A 35 7.23 -4.30 7.67
N THR A 36 7.43 -3.07 8.13
CA THR A 36 8.78 -2.52 8.34
C THR A 36 9.36 -2.94 9.70
N GLN A 37 10.64 -2.68 9.92
CA GLN A 37 11.34 -2.98 11.18
C GLN A 37 10.75 -2.24 12.40
N GLN A 38 10.01 -1.14 12.17
CA GLN A 38 9.40 -0.31 13.20
C GLN A 38 8.07 -0.87 13.73
N VAL A 39 7.52 -1.91 13.09
CA VAL A 39 6.33 -2.61 13.60
C VAL A 39 6.76 -3.54 14.72
N SER A 40 6.17 -3.40 15.90
CA SER A 40 6.53 -4.18 17.09
C SER A 40 6.24 -5.66 16.91
N GLU A 41 6.95 -6.49 17.69
CA GLU A 41 6.69 -7.94 17.77
C GLU A 41 5.25 -8.22 18.17
N GLY A 42 4.69 -7.50 19.15
CA GLY A 42 3.30 -7.67 19.56
C GLY A 42 2.30 -7.40 18.42
N CYS A 43 2.52 -6.37 17.59
CA CYS A 43 1.68 -6.18 16.41
C CYS A 43 1.87 -7.31 15.37
N ARG A 44 3.12 -7.74 15.13
CA ARG A 44 3.43 -8.84 14.20
C ARG A 44 2.74 -10.13 14.64
N GLU A 45 2.80 -10.48 15.92
CA GLU A 45 2.14 -11.63 16.52
C GLU A 45 0.63 -11.59 16.31
N LEU A 46 -0.01 -10.42 16.52
CA LEU A 46 -1.44 -10.25 16.26
C LEU A 46 -1.80 -10.49 14.79
N ILE A 47 -1.02 -9.93 13.86
CA ILE A 47 -1.24 -10.10 12.41
C ILE A 47 -1.07 -11.58 12.01
N THR A 48 0.00 -12.23 12.44
CA THR A 48 0.23 -13.64 12.12
C THR A 48 -0.76 -14.57 12.83
N GLY A 49 -1.18 -14.22 14.05
CA GLY A 49 -2.12 -14.98 14.87
C GLY A 49 -3.52 -15.09 14.26
N VAL A 50 -3.94 -14.13 13.44
CA VAL A 50 -5.19 -14.20 12.66
C VAL A 50 -5.03 -14.90 11.30
N GLY A 51 -3.89 -15.56 11.08
CA GLY A 51 -3.54 -16.28 9.86
C GLY A 51 -3.26 -15.39 8.67
N MET A 52 -2.90 -14.11 8.88
CA MET A 52 -2.47 -13.24 7.78
C MET A 52 -1.00 -13.48 7.45
N ARG A 53 -0.66 -13.57 6.17
CA ARG A 53 0.74 -13.63 5.74
C ARG A 53 1.38 -12.26 5.94
N LEU A 54 2.50 -12.25 6.68
CA LEU A 54 3.33 -11.07 6.89
C LEU A 54 4.61 -11.17 6.05
N ILE A 55 5.01 -10.07 5.40
CA ILE A 55 6.24 -9.99 4.61
C ILE A 55 7.06 -8.81 5.11
N ASP A 56 8.31 -9.07 5.49
CA ASP A 56 9.22 -8.02 5.92
C ASP A 56 9.75 -7.20 4.74
N VAL A 57 9.72 -5.89 4.91
CA VAL A 57 10.28 -4.92 3.96
C VAL A 57 11.11 -3.87 4.68
N HIS A 58 12.06 -3.25 3.98
CA HIS A 58 12.86 -2.17 4.55
C HIS A 58 12.09 -0.85 4.52
N ALA A 59 12.11 -0.11 5.62
CA ALA A 59 11.52 1.24 5.63
C ALA A 59 12.21 2.14 4.59
N ILE A 60 11.42 2.82 3.76
CA ILE A 60 11.92 3.79 2.77
C ILE A 60 11.67 5.19 3.31
N ALA A 61 12.75 5.97 3.46
CA ALA A 61 12.65 7.35 3.89
C ALA A 61 12.04 8.23 2.78
N ASN A 62 11.10 9.08 3.14
CA ASN A 62 10.59 10.13 2.27
C ASN A 62 11.57 11.32 2.30
N PRO A 63 12.25 11.66 1.19
CA PRO A 63 13.20 12.76 1.13
C PRO A 63 12.56 14.11 1.41
N ASN A 64 11.24 14.24 1.21
CA ASN A 64 10.47 15.48 1.39
C ASN A 64 9.90 15.65 2.81
N ALA A 65 10.20 14.73 3.75
CA ALA A 65 9.56 14.65 5.06
C ALA A 65 10.05 15.67 6.12
N HIS A 66 10.62 16.80 5.70
CA HIS A 66 11.41 17.72 6.54
C HIS A 66 10.77 18.15 7.88
N HIS A 67 9.45 18.07 8.07
CA HIS A 67 8.77 18.49 9.31
C HIS A 67 7.62 17.58 9.82
N LYS A 68 7.27 16.49 9.12
CA LYS A 68 6.14 15.63 9.52
C LYS A 68 6.61 14.21 9.80
N GLN A 69 6.88 13.91 11.07
CA GLN A 69 7.40 12.60 11.50
C GLN A 69 6.53 11.42 11.02
N HIS A 70 5.21 11.60 10.93
CA HIS A 70 4.29 10.56 10.46
C HIS A 70 4.48 10.16 8.99
N PHE A 71 4.99 11.05 8.13
CA PHE A 71 5.22 10.76 6.70
C PHE A 71 6.64 10.31 6.38
N ARG A 72 7.48 10.13 7.41
CA ARG A 72 8.89 9.75 7.23
C ARG A 72 9.07 8.46 6.46
N HIS A 73 8.14 7.51 6.61
CA HIS A 73 8.22 6.17 6.01
C HIS A 73 7.13 5.89 4.97
N VAL A 74 6.41 6.92 4.53
CA VAL A 74 5.27 6.77 3.62
C VAL A 74 5.68 6.14 2.28
N TYR A 75 6.92 6.35 1.84
CA TYR A 75 7.46 5.72 0.61
C TYR A 75 7.69 4.21 0.76
N SER A 76 7.57 3.63 1.95
CA SER A 76 7.60 2.17 2.10
C SER A 76 6.46 1.49 1.33
N LYS A 77 5.37 2.22 1.04
CA LYS A 77 4.29 1.79 0.13
C LYS A 77 4.82 1.36 -1.24
N LEU A 78 5.95 1.92 -1.70
CA LEU A 78 6.52 1.59 -3.01
C LEU A 78 6.91 0.11 -3.14
N HIS A 79 7.20 -0.61 -2.04
CA HIS A 79 7.50 -2.04 -2.09
C HIS A 79 6.41 -2.89 -2.76
N VAL A 80 5.16 -2.41 -2.76
CA VAL A 80 4.04 -3.08 -3.44
C VAL A 80 4.29 -3.25 -4.93
N PHE A 81 4.99 -2.31 -5.58
CA PHE A 81 5.37 -2.41 -6.99
C PHE A 81 6.42 -3.52 -7.25
N GLY A 82 7.11 -4.02 -6.21
CA GLY A 82 8.16 -5.03 -6.33
C GLY A 82 7.73 -6.46 -6.01
N LEU A 83 6.44 -6.70 -5.70
CA LEU A 83 5.92 -8.01 -5.29
C LEU A 83 5.75 -8.98 -6.47
N THR A 84 6.82 -9.28 -7.19
CA THR A 84 6.80 -10.09 -8.44
C THR A 84 6.46 -11.56 -8.24
N ASP A 85 6.36 -12.04 -7.00
CA ASP A 85 5.77 -13.35 -6.67
C ASP A 85 4.25 -13.39 -6.94
N PHE A 86 3.63 -12.25 -7.28
CA PHE A 86 2.23 -12.13 -7.63
C PHE A 86 2.06 -11.58 -9.04
N ASP A 87 1.16 -12.21 -9.82
CA ASP A 87 0.79 -11.70 -11.15
C ASP A 87 0.04 -10.36 -11.08
N LYS A 88 -0.74 -10.17 -10.01
CA LYS A 88 -1.54 -8.97 -9.75
C LYS A 88 -1.76 -8.75 -8.26
N VAL A 89 -1.66 -7.50 -7.84
CA VAL A 89 -1.98 -7.06 -6.48
C VAL A 89 -3.01 -5.95 -6.50
N VAL A 90 -3.92 -5.97 -5.52
CA VAL A 90 -4.80 -4.85 -5.19
C VAL A 90 -4.32 -4.29 -3.87
N TYR A 91 -3.70 -3.11 -3.92
CA TYR A 91 -3.26 -2.40 -2.74
C TYR A 91 -4.43 -1.74 -2.03
N LEU A 92 -4.43 -1.78 -0.70
CA LEU A 92 -5.37 -1.10 0.19
C LEU A 92 -4.58 -0.43 1.32
N ASP A 93 -4.79 0.87 1.53
CA ASP A 93 -4.26 1.56 2.70
C ASP A 93 -4.81 0.96 3.99
N ALA A 94 -4.00 1.04 5.05
CA ALA A 94 -4.28 0.38 6.34
C ALA A 94 -5.47 0.97 7.11
N ASP A 95 -6.02 2.09 6.64
CA ASP A 95 -7.20 2.80 7.15
C ASP A 95 -8.47 2.54 6.32
N MET A 96 -8.44 1.58 5.39
CA MET A 96 -9.61 1.18 4.60
C MET A 96 -10.47 0.10 5.27
N LEU A 97 -11.77 0.11 4.93
CA LEU A 97 -12.75 -0.88 5.36
C LEU A 97 -13.48 -1.46 4.14
N VAL A 98 -13.49 -2.79 4.00
CA VAL A 98 -14.11 -3.46 2.85
C VAL A 98 -15.52 -3.94 3.20
N LEU A 99 -16.53 -3.29 2.62
CA LEU A 99 -17.94 -3.54 2.97
C LEU A 99 -18.62 -4.62 2.11
N ARG A 100 -18.07 -4.90 0.92
CA ARG A 100 -18.61 -5.86 -0.06
C ARG A 100 -17.45 -6.53 -0.78
N ASN A 101 -17.73 -7.65 -1.45
CA ASN A 101 -16.71 -8.33 -2.24
C ASN A 101 -16.23 -7.41 -3.38
N ILE A 102 -14.92 -7.20 -3.45
CA ILE A 102 -14.27 -6.34 -4.45
C ILE A 102 -13.33 -7.14 -5.37
N ASP A 103 -13.52 -8.45 -5.49
CA ASP A 103 -12.63 -9.33 -6.29
C ASP A 103 -12.66 -8.99 -7.78
N HIS A 104 -13.71 -8.34 -8.26
CA HIS A 104 -13.79 -7.81 -9.62
C HIS A 104 -12.66 -6.80 -9.93
N LEU A 105 -12.06 -6.16 -8.91
CA LEU A 105 -10.91 -5.27 -9.08
C LEU A 105 -9.70 -5.96 -9.73
N PHE A 106 -9.54 -7.28 -9.55
CA PHE A 106 -8.47 -8.04 -10.19
C PHE A 106 -8.64 -8.15 -11.72
N GLN A 107 -9.76 -7.73 -12.30
CA GLN A 107 -9.97 -7.70 -13.75
C GLN A 107 -9.40 -6.43 -14.41
N TYR A 108 -9.17 -5.37 -13.64
CA TYR A 108 -8.68 -4.09 -14.17
C TYR A 108 -7.18 -4.14 -14.55
N PRO A 109 -6.75 -3.32 -15.54
CA PRO A 109 -5.34 -3.22 -15.91
C PRO A 109 -4.52 -2.46 -14.86
N SER A 110 -3.19 -2.58 -14.95
CA SER A 110 -2.26 -1.78 -14.16
C SER A 110 -1.89 -0.51 -14.94
N LEU A 111 -1.84 0.69 -14.36
CA LEU A 111 -2.35 1.09 -13.06
C LEU A 111 -3.87 1.38 -13.17
N SER A 112 -4.68 0.92 -12.20
CA SER A 112 -6.05 1.43 -12.02
C SER A 112 -6.24 1.89 -10.58
N ALA A 113 -6.88 3.04 -10.38
CA ALA A 113 -7.17 3.64 -9.09
C ALA A 113 -8.45 4.49 -9.17
N ALA A 114 -9.01 4.85 -8.03
CA ALA A 114 -10.15 5.76 -7.95
C ALA A 114 -9.70 7.23 -8.09
N PRO A 115 -10.53 8.12 -8.65
CA PRO A 115 -10.23 9.54 -8.68
C PRO A 115 -10.18 10.12 -7.25
N GLU A 116 -9.32 11.12 -7.05
CA GLU A 116 -9.35 11.96 -5.86
C GLU A 116 -10.61 12.84 -5.87
N ILE A 117 -11.10 13.23 -4.69
CA ILE A 117 -12.29 14.08 -4.55
C ILE A 117 -12.04 15.44 -5.20
N ASN A 118 -10.85 16.01 -4.99
CA ASN A 118 -10.49 17.31 -5.53
C ASN A 118 -8.95 17.48 -5.63
N PRO A 119 -8.38 17.69 -6.84
CA PRO A 119 -9.03 17.65 -8.15
C PRO A 119 -9.22 16.22 -8.68
N PRO A 120 -10.33 15.90 -9.36
CA PRO A 120 -10.63 14.55 -9.86
C PRO A 120 -9.77 14.11 -11.06
N ALA A 121 -8.92 15.00 -11.58
CA ALA A 121 -7.91 14.66 -12.56
C ALA A 121 -6.77 13.80 -11.97
N LEU A 122 -6.62 13.82 -10.63
CA LEU A 122 -5.66 13.01 -9.90
C LEU A 122 -6.35 11.74 -9.37
N PHE A 123 -5.58 10.69 -9.12
CA PHE A 123 -6.07 9.51 -8.44
C PHE A 123 -5.70 9.51 -6.96
N ASN A 124 -6.52 8.85 -6.16
CA ASN A 124 -6.23 8.55 -4.76
C ASN A 124 -5.36 7.27 -4.68
N SER A 125 -4.22 7.32 -4.00
CA SER A 125 -3.28 6.19 -3.92
C SER A 125 -3.63 5.16 -2.84
N GLY A 126 -4.77 5.32 -2.16
CA GLY A 126 -5.21 4.41 -1.12
C GLY A 126 -5.70 3.07 -1.63
N LEU A 127 -6.20 3.01 -2.88
CA LEU A 127 -6.54 1.77 -3.57
C LEU A 127 -5.92 1.77 -4.97
N MET A 128 -5.11 0.76 -5.25
CA MET A 128 -4.45 0.62 -6.55
C MET A 128 -4.45 -0.82 -7.05
N VAL A 129 -4.82 -1.04 -8.30
CA VAL A 129 -4.64 -2.31 -9.02
C VAL A 129 -3.31 -2.25 -9.76
N LEU A 130 -2.43 -3.20 -9.47
CA LEU A 130 -1.04 -3.18 -9.91
C LEU A 130 -0.61 -4.54 -10.47
N LYS A 131 0.20 -4.49 -11.54
CA LYS A 131 1.05 -5.60 -11.98
C LYS A 131 2.47 -5.32 -11.47
N PRO A 132 2.96 -6.04 -10.45
CA PRO A 132 4.29 -5.81 -9.91
C PRO A 132 5.40 -5.97 -10.95
N SER A 133 6.46 -5.17 -10.81
CA SER A 133 7.65 -5.18 -11.65
C SER A 133 8.85 -4.57 -10.92
N HIS A 134 9.92 -5.35 -10.75
CA HIS A 134 11.19 -4.83 -10.22
C HIS A 134 11.76 -3.68 -11.05
N THR A 135 11.50 -3.64 -12.36
CA THR A 135 11.94 -2.54 -13.21
C THR A 135 11.17 -1.25 -12.90
N LEU A 136 9.85 -1.35 -12.69
CA LEU A 136 9.02 -0.21 -12.31
C LEU A 136 9.40 0.30 -10.91
N LEU A 137 9.55 -0.61 -9.93
CA LEU A 137 10.01 -0.25 -8.58
C LEU A 137 11.36 0.48 -8.61
N ARG A 138 12.35 -0.05 -9.33
CA ARG A 138 13.66 0.62 -9.45
C ARG A 138 13.56 2.02 -10.04
N LYS A 139 12.76 2.20 -11.09
CA LYS A 139 12.51 3.52 -11.69
C LYS A 139 11.84 4.48 -10.69
N LEU A 140 10.81 4.02 -9.99
CA LEU A 140 10.13 4.79 -8.95
C LEU A 140 11.12 5.22 -7.85
N MET A 141 11.92 4.29 -7.32
CA MET A 141 12.90 4.60 -6.27
C MET A 141 13.99 5.57 -6.73
N GLN A 142 14.48 5.44 -7.97
CA GLN A 142 15.48 6.35 -8.53
C GLN A 142 14.95 7.76 -8.74
N LEU A 143 13.69 7.88 -9.19
CA LEU A 143 13.08 9.16 -9.49
C LEU A 143 12.37 9.79 -8.29
N ALA A 144 12.10 9.05 -7.21
CA ALA A 144 11.38 9.54 -6.04
C ALA A 144 12.04 10.73 -5.34
N ALA A 145 13.36 10.89 -5.46
CA ALA A 145 14.07 12.05 -4.93
C ALA A 145 14.12 13.24 -5.92
N LEU A 146 13.83 13.01 -7.20
CA LEU A 146 13.89 14.00 -8.27
C LEU A 146 12.51 14.55 -8.63
N ILE A 147 11.47 13.73 -8.50
CA ILE A 147 10.08 14.10 -8.78
C ILE A 147 9.54 14.91 -7.60
N PRO A 148 9.08 16.15 -7.83
CA PRO A 148 8.41 16.92 -6.80
C PRO A 148 7.09 16.24 -6.42
N SER A 149 6.91 15.87 -5.15
CA SER A 149 5.61 15.42 -4.66
C SER A 149 4.81 16.63 -4.18
N TYR A 150 3.70 16.97 -4.86
CA TYR A 150 2.91 18.17 -4.59
C TYR A 150 2.34 18.21 -3.15
N ASP A 151 2.03 17.04 -2.58
CA ASP A 151 1.52 16.87 -1.22
C ASP A 151 2.59 16.35 -0.23
N LYS A 152 3.80 16.07 -0.74
CA LYS A 152 4.93 15.47 -0.02
C LYS A 152 4.64 14.06 0.51
N THR A 153 3.64 13.37 -0.02
CA THR A 153 3.30 11.99 0.32
C THR A 153 3.53 11.06 -0.87
N ASP A 154 3.17 9.78 -0.73
CA ASP A 154 3.18 8.81 -1.82
C ASP A 154 2.18 9.19 -2.92
N GLN A 155 1.02 9.77 -2.59
CA GLN A 155 0.00 10.09 -3.59
C GLN A 155 0.51 11.13 -4.59
N GLY A 156 1.15 12.20 -4.11
CA GLY A 156 1.73 13.20 -4.99
C GLY A 156 2.85 12.66 -5.84
N LEU A 157 3.73 11.82 -5.27
CA LEU A 157 4.78 11.15 -6.05
C LEU A 157 4.19 10.27 -7.16
N LEU A 158 3.17 9.47 -6.83
CA LEU A 158 2.59 8.51 -7.76
C LEU A 158 1.80 9.21 -8.87
N ASN A 159 1.04 10.25 -8.56
CA ASN A 159 0.35 11.04 -9.59
C ASN A 159 1.33 11.68 -10.57
N GLU A 160 2.43 12.26 -10.08
CA GLU A 160 3.46 12.87 -10.94
C GLU A 160 4.24 11.83 -11.76
N PHE A 161 4.48 10.64 -11.20
CA PHE A 161 5.17 9.56 -11.92
C PHE A 161 4.31 8.95 -13.05
N PHE A 162 2.99 8.87 -12.87
CA PHE A 162 2.05 8.25 -13.81
C PHE A 162 1.28 9.24 -14.68
N ALA A 163 1.55 10.55 -14.57
CA ALA A 163 1.07 11.59 -15.46
C ALA A 163 1.66 11.45 -16.88
#